data_AF-N9EBS9-F1
#
_entry.id   AF-N9EBS9-F1
#
_cell.length_a   1.000
_cell.length_b   1.000
_cell.length_c   1.000
_cell.angle_alpha   90.00
_cell.angle_beta   90.00
_cell.angle_gamma   90.00
#
_symmetry.space_group_name_H-M   'P 1'
#
loop_
_entity.id
_entity.type
_entity.pdbx_description
1 polymer ?
#
loop_
_entity_poly.entity_id
_entity_poly.type
_entity_poly.pdbx_seq_one_letter_code
_entity_poly.pdbx_strand_id
1 'polypeptide(L)'
;MNCVQYAFDLPDCCFIMLNIYLTDTKTNIQFADLPNENPVKFLLNLKKIFPSTADLLLPVLPDDNNLENVTWEATSKDFDVFKKLLEGWGIIELRLSAITTYKDKNFANELVKKAQIKRKQVSQKHPQFSLIALDYILMHEIHALIDAELVMIGEKFYLPTLRELWKGKLSEQILQCKF
;
A
#
# COMPACT_ATOMS: atom_id res chain seq x y z
N MET A 1 13.01 -14.95 10.95
CA MET A 1 13.04 -14.98 9.48
C MET A 1 11.60 -14.87 9.01
N ASN A 2 11.23 -13.80 8.31
CA ASN A 2 9.97 -13.70 7.56
C ASN A 2 10.31 -12.99 6.26
N CYS A 3 10.72 -13.77 5.26
CA CYS A 3 10.83 -13.29 3.89
C CYS A 3 9.40 -13.06 3.39
N VAL A 4 9.12 -11.85 2.92
CA VAL A 4 7.85 -11.53 2.25
C VAL A 4 7.74 -12.49 1.06
N GLN A 5 6.74 -13.36 1.13
CA GLN A 5 6.36 -14.23 0.05
C GLN A 5 5.70 -13.32 -0.98
N TYR A 6 6.28 -13.28 -2.19
CA TYR A 6 5.69 -12.61 -3.34
C TYR A 6 4.42 -13.41 -3.65
N ALA A 7 3.30 -12.97 -3.10
CA ALA A 7 2.00 -13.55 -3.35
C ALA A 7 1.59 -13.13 -4.76
N PHE A 8 1.15 -14.09 -5.56
CA PHE A 8 0.09 -14.04 -6.60
C PHE A 8 0.41 -15.13 -7.63
N ASP A 9 0.42 -16.38 -7.18
CA ASP A 9 0.08 -17.48 -8.08
C ASP A 9 -1.41 -17.33 -8.40
N LEU A 10 -1.75 -17.09 -9.67
CA LEU A 10 -3.13 -16.99 -10.15
C LEU A 10 -3.62 -18.36 -10.63
N PRO A 11 -4.45 -19.07 -9.83
CA PRO A 11 -5.45 -19.95 -10.39
C PRO A 11 -6.89 -19.53 -9.98
N ASP A 12 -7.80 -19.68 -10.93
CA ASP A 12 -9.27 -19.62 -10.91
C ASP A 12 -9.97 -18.38 -10.31
N CYS A 13 -10.60 -17.62 -11.21
CA CYS A 13 -11.38 -16.40 -10.99
C CYS A 13 -12.59 -16.62 -10.07
N CYS A 14 -12.39 -16.58 -8.76
CA CYS A 14 -13.42 -16.19 -7.81
C CYS A 14 -13.14 -14.73 -7.46
N PHE A 15 -13.89 -13.77 -8.02
CA PHE A 15 -13.68 -12.36 -7.72
C PHE A 15 -14.03 -12.11 -6.26
N ILE A 16 -13.02 -11.89 -5.43
CA ILE A 16 -13.20 -11.54 -4.03
C ILE A 16 -13.54 -10.04 -3.98
N MET A 17 -14.76 -9.73 -3.56
CA MET A 17 -15.28 -8.36 -3.50
C MET A 17 -15.34 -7.86 -2.06
N LEU A 18 -14.80 -6.67 -1.79
CA LEU A 18 -15.09 -5.94 -0.55
C LEU A 18 -16.44 -5.25 -0.69
N ASN A 19 -17.37 -5.56 0.21
CA ASN A 19 -18.59 -4.78 0.38
C ASN A 19 -18.30 -3.63 1.34
N ILE A 20 -18.31 -2.40 0.81
CA ILE A 20 -17.93 -1.20 1.56
C ILE A 20 -19.14 -0.27 1.65
N TYR A 21 -19.50 0.13 2.87
CA TYR A 21 -20.48 1.16 3.13
C TYR A 21 -19.77 2.52 3.30
N LEU A 22 -20.07 3.45 2.39
CA LEU A 22 -19.59 4.83 2.45
C LEU A 22 -20.51 5.62 3.38
N THR A 23 -19.97 6.02 4.53
CA THR A 23 -20.74 6.61 5.63
C THR A 23 -21.21 8.04 5.34
N ASP A 24 -20.47 8.78 4.53
CA ASP A 24 -20.77 10.17 4.17
C ASP A 24 -21.84 10.27 3.08
N THR A 25 -21.84 9.36 2.11
CA THR A 25 -22.84 9.29 1.04
C THR A 25 -23.99 8.33 1.36
N LYS A 26 -23.84 7.49 2.39
CA LYS A 26 -24.77 6.41 2.77
C LYS A 26 -25.02 5.41 1.64
N THR A 27 -23.96 5.05 0.92
CA THR A 27 -24.04 4.16 -0.24
C THR A 27 -23.17 2.93 -0.06
N ASN A 28 -23.66 1.78 -0.51
CA ASN A 28 -22.86 0.55 -0.59
C ASN A 28 -22.15 0.48 -1.95
N ILE A 29 -20.88 0.11 -1.93
CA ILE A 29 -20.08 -0.16 -3.12
C ILE A 29 -19.45 -1.55 -3.02
N GLN A 30 -19.22 -2.17 -4.18
CA GLN A 30 -18.44 -3.39 -4.28
C GLN A 30 -17.09 -3.06 -4.90
N PHE A 31 -16.01 -3.44 -4.23
CA PHE A 31 -14.65 -3.21 -4.70
C PHE A 31 -13.97 -4.53 -5.01
N ALA A 32 -13.66 -4.76 -6.28
CA ALA A 32 -13.20 -6.04 -6.82
C ALA A 32 -11.71 -6.06 -7.20
N ASP A 33 -10.99 -4.96 -7.04
CA ASP A 33 -9.56 -4.87 -7.40
C ASP A 33 -8.65 -5.47 -6.31
N LEU A 34 -9.15 -6.47 -5.59
CA LEU A 34 -8.35 -7.27 -4.68
C LEU A 34 -7.74 -8.46 -5.41
N PRO A 35 -6.53 -8.89 -5.00
CA PRO A 35 -6.05 -10.20 -5.41
C PRO A 35 -6.95 -11.32 -4.86
N ASN A 36 -6.86 -12.50 -5.46
CA ASN A 36 -7.66 -13.70 -5.11
C ASN A 36 -7.24 -14.32 -3.75
N GLU A 37 -7.23 -13.51 -2.68
CA GLU A 37 -7.02 -13.90 -1.30
C GLU A 37 -8.22 -13.50 -0.42
N ASN A 38 -8.49 -14.25 0.65
CA ASN A 38 -9.50 -13.88 1.64
C ASN A 38 -9.39 -12.39 2.05
N PRO A 39 -10.49 -11.59 1.99
CA PRO A 39 -10.48 -10.16 2.26
C PRO A 39 -9.82 -9.74 3.58
N VAL A 40 -10.12 -10.48 4.64
CA VAL A 40 -9.63 -10.18 5.99
C VAL A 40 -8.11 -10.41 6.03
N LYS A 41 -7.65 -11.54 5.49
CA LYS A 41 -6.22 -11.85 5.41
C LYS A 41 -5.47 -10.81 4.57
N PHE A 42 -6.04 -10.43 3.43
CA PHE A 42 -5.48 -9.41 2.55
C PHE A 42 -5.30 -8.08 3.30
N LEU A 43 -6.36 -7.56 3.93
CA LEU A 43 -6.32 -6.30 4.67
C LEU A 43 -5.38 -6.35 5.87
N LEU A 44 -5.29 -7.50 6.57
CA LEU A 44 -4.31 -7.68 7.65
C LEU A 44 -2.87 -7.63 7.14
N ASN A 45 -2.60 -8.16 5.94
CA ASN A 45 -1.28 -8.07 5.33
C ASN A 45 -0.98 -6.64 4.86
N LEU A 46 -1.95 -5.97 4.23
CA LEU A 46 -1.80 -4.60 3.80
C LEU A 46 -1.56 -3.67 5.01
N LYS A 47 -2.26 -3.87 6.13
CA LYS A 47 -2.03 -3.15 7.39
C LYS A 47 -0.60 -3.28 7.93
N LYS A 48 0.06 -4.42 7.72
CA LYS A 48 1.48 -4.61 8.12
C LYS A 48 2.42 -3.74 7.30
N ILE A 49 2.04 -3.41 6.07
CA ILE A 49 2.82 -2.58 5.14
C ILE A 49 2.46 -1.10 5.35
N PHE A 50 1.17 -0.80 5.34
CA PHE A 50 0.57 0.52 5.52
C PHE A 50 -0.37 0.53 6.73
N PRO A 51 0.14 0.85 7.92
CA PRO A 51 -0.67 0.93 9.13
C PRO A 51 -1.90 1.85 9.02
N SER A 52 -1.88 2.88 8.16
CA SER A 52 -3.02 3.78 7.98
C SER A 52 -4.28 3.09 7.45
N THR A 53 -4.17 1.93 6.79
CA THR A 53 -5.35 1.22 6.27
C THR A 53 -6.33 0.79 7.36
N ALA A 54 -5.84 0.60 8.59
CA ALA A 54 -6.68 0.32 9.74
C ALA A 54 -7.64 1.47 10.09
N ASP A 55 -7.26 2.71 9.77
CA ASP A 55 -8.07 3.89 10.04
C ASP A 55 -8.88 4.32 8.81
N LEU A 56 -8.46 3.90 7.61
CA LEU A 56 -9.11 4.23 6.34
C LEU A 56 -10.29 3.31 6.00
N LEU A 57 -10.25 2.06 6.47
CA LEU A 57 -11.24 1.04 6.16
C LEU A 57 -11.53 0.19 7.41
N LEU A 58 -12.64 0.51 8.08
CA LEU A 58 -13.01 -0.10 9.36
C LEU A 58 -13.80 -1.40 9.12
N PRO A 59 -13.44 -2.53 9.75
CA PRO A 59 -14.20 -3.76 9.62
C PRO A 59 -15.50 -3.69 10.44
N VAL A 60 -16.60 -4.14 9.82
CA VAL A 60 -17.90 -4.35 10.47
C VAL A 60 -18.11 -5.86 10.59
N LEU A 61 -18.18 -6.32 11.84
CA LEU A 61 -18.40 -7.74 12.14
C LEU A 61 -19.87 -8.10 11.91
N PRO A 62 -20.15 -9.25 11.28
CA PRO A 62 -21.51 -9.72 11.10
C PRO A 62 -22.07 -10.28 12.42
N ASP A 63 -23.39 -10.21 12.59
CA ASP A 63 -24.09 -10.68 13.79
C ASP A 63 -23.92 -12.19 14.04
N ASP A 64 -23.71 -12.96 12.97
CA ASP A 64 -23.51 -14.42 13.01
C ASP A 64 -22.07 -14.83 13.36
N ASN A 65 -21.15 -13.86 13.56
CA ASN A 65 -19.71 -14.04 13.76
C ASN A 65 -18.99 -14.81 12.64
N ASN A 66 -19.62 -15.02 11.48
CA ASN A 66 -18.94 -15.64 10.35
C ASN A 66 -17.99 -14.63 9.70
N LEU A 67 -16.68 -14.78 9.93
CA LEU A 67 -15.68 -13.85 9.42
C LEU A 67 -15.59 -13.78 7.88
N GLU A 68 -16.20 -14.72 7.16
CA GLU A 68 -16.35 -14.66 5.71
C GLU A 68 -17.32 -13.55 5.26
N ASN A 69 -18.24 -13.15 6.14
CA ASN A 69 -19.29 -12.15 5.89
C ASN A 69 -18.92 -10.75 6.42
N VAL A 70 -17.66 -10.52 6.79
CA VAL A 70 -17.19 -9.19 7.21
C VAL A 70 -17.44 -8.18 6.10
N THR A 71 -17.94 -7.01 6.48
CA THR A 71 -18.08 -5.84 5.59
C THR A 71 -17.18 -4.72 6.10
N TRP A 72 -17.11 -3.61 5.36
CA TRP A 72 -16.25 -2.49 5.72
C TRP A 72 -16.96 -1.16 5.63
N GLU A 73 -16.48 -0.20 6.42
CA GLU A 73 -16.95 1.17 6.43
C GLU A 73 -15.79 2.14 6.19
N ALA A 74 -16.08 3.18 5.42
CA ALA A 74 -15.15 4.28 5.16
C ALA A 74 -15.94 5.57 4.86
N THR A 75 -15.26 6.71 4.83
CA THR A 75 -15.75 7.88 4.08
C THR A 75 -15.31 7.77 2.62
N SER A 76 -15.95 8.49 1.71
CA SER A 76 -15.52 8.56 0.30
C SER A 76 -14.07 9.03 0.17
N LYS A 77 -13.65 9.94 1.04
CA LYS A 77 -12.27 10.46 1.08
C LYS A 77 -11.28 9.40 1.55
N ASP A 78 -11.58 8.67 2.61
CA ASP A 78 -10.68 7.65 3.15
C ASP A 78 -10.56 6.46 2.20
N PHE A 79 -11.67 6.09 1.56
CA PHE A 79 -11.67 5.06 0.54
C PHE A 79 -10.83 5.45 -0.69
N ASP A 80 -10.84 6.72 -1.11
CA ASP A 80 -9.95 7.23 -2.16
C ASP A 80 -8.46 7.09 -1.78
N VAL A 81 -8.11 7.37 -0.52
CA VAL A 81 -6.74 7.18 -0.02
C VAL A 81 -6.37 5.70 0.04
N PHE A 82 -7.28 4.84 0.51
CA PHE A 82 -7.09 3.40 0.54
C PHE A 82 -6.76 2.85 -0.85
N LYS A 83 -7.54 3.22 -1.88
CA LYS A 83 -7.28 2.81 -3.27
C LYS A 83 -5.90 3.26 -3.75
N LYS A 84 -5.50 4.50 -3.46
CA LYS A 84 -4.16 5.01 -3.82
C LYS A 84 -3.03 4.23 -3.17
N LEU A 85 -3.18 3.82 -1.91
CA LEU A 85 -2.20 2.97 -1.23
C LEU A 85 -2.13 1.59 -1.89
N LEU A 86 -3.28 1.00 -2.20
CA LEU A 86 -3.37 -0.31 -2.86
C LEU A 86 -2.70 -0.30 -4.25
N GLU A 87 -3.07 0.67 -5.09
CA GLU A 87 -2.46 0.88 -6.41
C GLU A 87 -0.95 1.12 -6.30
N GLY A 88 -0.53 1.96 -5.35
CA GLY A 88 0.88 2.22 -5.07
C GLY A 88 1.66 0.96 -4.70
N TRP A 89 1.08 0.09 -3.87
CA TRP A 89 1.69 -1.20 -3.53
C TRP A 89 1.81 -2.13 -4.72
N GLY A 90 0.76 -2.27 -5.53
CA GLY A 90 0.80 -3.11 -6.73
C GLY A 90 1.92 -2.70 -7.70
N ILE A 91 2.16 -1.39 -7.84
CA ILE A 91 3.28 -0.88 -8.65
C ILE A 91 4.63 -1.19 -7.98
N ILE A 92 4.73 -1.07 -6.65
CA ILE A 92 5.95 -1.47 -5.93
C ILE A 92 6.25 -2.96 -6.15
N GLU A 93 5.25 -3.84 -6.04
CA GLU A 93 5.43 -5.27 -6.24
C GLU A 93 5.90 -5.61 -7.66
N LEU A 94 5.27 -5.01 -8.68
CA LEU A 94 5.71 -5.16 -10.07
C LEU A 94 7.18 -4.75 -10.25
N ARG A 95 7.58 -3.64 -9.65
CA ARG A 95 8.94 -3.11 -9.79
C ARG A 95 9.96 -3.91 -8.97
N LEU A 96 9.59 -4.42 -7.80
CA LEU A 96 10.43 -5.34 -7.02
C LEU A 96 10.60 -6.70 -7.70
N SER A 97 9.59 -7.16 -8.45
CA SER A 97 9.71 -8.34 -9.32
C SER A 97 10.78 -8.12 -10.39
N ALA A 98 10.79 -6.97 -11.05
CA ALA A 98 11.85 -6.61 -12.00
C ALA A 98 13.25 -6.58 -11.35
N ILE A 99 13.37 -6.02 -10.13
CA ILE A 99 14.64 -6.07 -9.35
C ILE A 99 15.04 -7.52 -9.05
N THR A 100 14.08 -8.38 -8.71
CA THR A 100 14.34 -9.79 -8.43
C THR A 100 14.86 -10.52 -9.66
N THR A 101 14.33 -10.23 -10.84
CA THR A 101 14.81 -10.79 -12.12
C THR A 101 16.19 -10.24 -12.50
N TYR A 102 16.42 -8.95 -12.31
CA TYR A 102 17.69 -8.30 -12.68
C TYR A 102 18.83 -8.64 -11.72
N LYS A 103 18.52 -8.79 -10.43
CA LYS A 103 19.46 -9.13 -9.36
C LYS A 103 19.00 -10.43 -8.69
N ASP A 104 18.41 -10.32 -7.51
CA ASP A 104 17.84 -11.46 -6.81
C ASP A 104 16.81 -11.00 -5.76
N LYS A 105 16.10 -11.98 -5.21
CA LYS A 105 15.05 -11.78 -4.21
C LYS A 105 15.57 -11.17 -2.91
N ASN A 106 16.79 -11.51 -2.48
CA ASN A 106 17.37 -10.99 -1.25
C ASN A 106 17.68 -9.50 -1.41
N PHE A 107 18.22 -9.11 -2.55
CA PHE A 107 18.46 -7.71 -2.87
C PHE A 107 17.17 -6.89 -2.84
N ALA A 108 16.11 -7.36 -3.50
CA ALA A 108 14.79 -6.71 -3.47
C ALA A 108 14.26 -6.57 -2.03
N ASN A 109 14.39 -7.62 -1.21
CA ASN A 109 13.98 -7.59 0.20
C ASN A 109 14.78 -6.55 1.01
N GLU A 110 16.08 -6.39 0.75
CA GLU A 110 16.91 -5.40 1.44
C GLU A 110 16.50 -3.96 1.09
N LEU A 111 16.02 -3.69 -0.15
CA LEU A 111 15.48 -2.37 -0.49
C LEU A 111 14.25 -2.03 0.37
N VAL A 112 13.32 -2.97 0.51
CA VAL A 112 12.11 -2.78 1.34
C VAL A 112 12.49 -2.56 2.81
N LYS A 113 13.44 -3.35 3.35
CA LYS A 113 13.92 -3.18 4.73
C LYS A 113 14.56 -1.82 4.95
N LYS A 114 15.39 -1.34 4.03
CA LYS A 114 15.99 0.01 4.10
C LYS A 114 14.91 1.08 4.16
N ALA A 115 13.88 0.97 3.32
CA ALA A 115 12.76 1.91 3.33
C ALA A 115 11.94 1.87 4.62
N GLN A 116 11.69 0.69 5.19
CA GLN A 116 11.02 0.54 6.49
C GLN A 116 11.83 1.17 7.63
N ILE A 117 13.16 1.00 7.62
CA ILE A 117 14.06 1.64 8.59
C ILE A 117 13.96 3.16 8.47
N LYS A 118 14.00 3.70 7.25
CA LYS A 118 13.85 5.13 6.98
C LYS A 118 12.51 5.66 7.48
N ARG A 119 11.39 4.99 7.16
CA ARG A 119 10.05 5.34 7.66
C ARG A 119 10.03 5.42 9.19
N LYS A 120 10.61 4.43 9.88
CA LYS A 120 10.69 4.40 11.35
C LYS A 120 11.52 5.56 11.92
N GLN A 121 12.64 5.90 11.27
CA GLN A 121 13.45 7.06 11.68
C GLN A 121 12.67 8.37 11.51
N VAL A 122 11.93 8.52 10.41
CA VAL A 122 11.11 9.71 10.17
C VAL A 122 9.97 9.80 11.18
N SER A 123 9.27 8.70 11.48
CA SER A 123 8.21 8.71 12.49
C SER A 123 8.70 9.08 13.89
N GLN A 124 9.94 8.71 14.23
CA GLN A 124 10.55 9.09 15.51
C GLN A 124 10.95 10.57 15.55
N LYS A 125 11.44 11.13 14.44
CA LYS A 125 11.85 12.53 14.34
C LYS A 125 10.69 13.50 14.17
N HIS A 126 9.61 13.06 13.54
CA HIS A 126 8.44 13.85 13.20
C HIS A 126 7.16 13.16 13.70
N PRO A 127 6.95 13.10 15.04
CA PRO A 127 5.78 12.43 15.63
C PRO A 127 4.44 13.07 15.23
N GLN A 128 4.46 14.31 14.72
CA GLN A 128 3.28 15.00 14.21
C GLN A 128 2.82 14.52 12.83
N PHE A 129 3.61 13.72 12.11
CA PHE A 129 3.20 13.20 10.80
C PHE A 129 2.12 12.13 10.95
N SER A 130 1.08 12.25 10.13
CA SER A 130 0.01 11.25 10.08
C SER A 130 0.52 9.90 9.55
N LEU A 131 -0.20 8.82 9.87
CA LEU A 131 0.12 7.49 9.32
C LEU A 131 0.10 7.48 7.79
N ILE A 132 -0.84 8.20 7.16
CA ILE A 132 -0.91 8.34 5.69
C ILE A 132 0.37 8.99 5.14
N ALA A 133 0.88 10.04 5.79
CA ALA A 133 2.13 10.67 5.38
C ALA A 133 3.32 9.70 5.53
N LEU A 134 3.37 8.93 6.61
CA LEU A 134 4.42 7.92 6.84
C LEU A 134 4.34 6.77 5.82
N ASP A 135 3.14 6.35 5.43
CA ASP A 135 2.92 5.31 4.42
C ASP A 135 3.30 5.79 3.02
N TYR A 136 3.01 7.06 2.70
CA TYR A 136 3.54 7.70 1.50
C TYR A 136 5.07 7.76 1.50
N ILE A 137 5.70 8.15 2.61
CA ILE A 137 7.17 8.21 2.73
C ILE A 137 7.79 6.83 2.51
N LEU A 138 7.15 5.76 2.99
CA LEU A 138 7.59 4.39 2.71
C LEU A 138 7.58 4.10 1.20
N MET A 139 6.45 4.38 0.51
CA MET A 139 6.36 4.16 -0.93
C MET A 139 7.37 4.99 -1.71
N HIS A 140 7.53 6.27 -1.34
CA HIS A 140 8.50 7.16 -1.94
C HIS A 140 9.92 6.60 -1.78
N GLU A 141 10.31 6.18 -0.58
CA GLU A 141 11.65 5.64 -0.34
C GLU A 141 11.89 4.33 -1.10
N ILE A 142 10.91 3.43 -1.17
CA ILE A 142 11.02 2.20 -1.98
C ILE A 142 11.23 2.56 -3.45
N HIS A 143 10.43 3.47 -4.01
CA HIS A 143 10.58 3.88 -5.40
C HIS A 143 11.90 4.60 -5.66
N ALA A 144 12.40 5.42 -4.72
CA ALA A 144 13.71 6.06 -4.84
C ALA A 144 14.84 5.03 -4.92
N LEU A 145 14.80 4.02 -4.05
CA LEU A 145 15.77 2.93 -4.03
C LEU A 145 15.69 2.10 -5.32
N ILE A 146 14.51 1.78 -5.81
CA ILE A 146 14.34 1.06 -7.08
C ILE A 146 14.79 1.91 -8.27
N ASP A 147 14.42 3.19 -8.33
CA ASP A 147 14.82 4.13 -9.39
C ASP A 147 16.35 4.18 -9.51
N ALA A 148 17.06 4.24 -8.37
CA ALA A 148 18.53 4.23 -8.33
C ALA A 148 19.16 2.95 -8.88
N GLU A 149 18.44 1.81 -8.85
CA GLU A 149 18.92 0.54 -9.37
C GLU A 149 18.58 0.36 -10.84
N LEU A 150 17.35 0.71 -11.24
CA LEU A 150 16.88 0.51 -12.61
C LEU A 150 17.37 1.60 -13.58
N VAL A 151 17.81 2.76 -13.09
CA VAL A 151 18.45 3.79 -13.94
C VAL A 151 19.66 3.23 -14.69
N MET A 152 20.38 2.31 -14.05
CA MET A 152 21.59 1.70 -14.60
C MET A 152 21.31 0.86 -15.85
N ILE A 153 20.05 0.48 -16.06
CA ILE A 153 19.58 -0.29 -17.22
C ILE A 153 18.63 0.51 -18.12
N GLY A 154 18.55 1.83 -17.93
CA GLY A 154 17.81 2.74 -18.82
C GLY A 154 16.33 2.92 -18.49
N GLU A 155 15.86 2.42 -17.34
CA GLU A 155 14.47 2.60 -16.93
C GLU A 155 14.17 4.04 -16.46
N LYS A 156 12.92 4.46 -16.67
CA LYS A 156 12.45 5.79 -16.25
C LYS A 156 12.16 5.83 -14.76
N PHE A 157 12.32 7.01 -14.17
CA PHE A 157 11.99 7.25 -12.76
C PHE A 157 10.48 7.26 -12.56
N TYR A 158 10.02 6.56 -11.53
CA TYR A 158 8.60 6.57 -11.15
C TYR A 158 8.27 7.66 -10.14
N LEU A 159 9.26 8.13 -9.36
CA LEU A 159 9.04 9.14 -8.33
C LEU A 159 8.25 10.39 -8.79
N PRO A 160 8.48 10.96 -9.99
CA PRO A 160 7.68 12.09 -10.46
C PRO A 160 6.18 11.76 -10.58
N THR A 161 5.86 10.56 -11.07
CA THR A 161 4.48 10.07 -11.17
C THR A 161 3.86 9.91 -9.79
N LEU A 162 4.58 9.29 -8.84
CA LEU A 162 4.09 9.15 -7.46
C LEU A 162 3.76 10.51 -6.84
N ARG A 163 4.62 11.52 -7.03
CA ARG A 163 4.39 12.87 -6.49
C ARG A 163 3.14 13.52 -7.06
N GLU A 164 2.94 13.43 -8.38
CA GLU A 164 1.75 14.01 -9.01
C GLU A 164 0.46 13.29 -8.55
N LEU A 165 0.47 11.96 -8.41
CA LEU A 165 -0.68 11.18 -7.93
C LEU A 165 -1.14 11.53 -6.51
N TRP A 166 -0.22 12.02 -5.68
CA TRP A 166 -0.45 12.37 -4.27
C TRP A 166 -0.54 13.89 -4.03
N LYS A 167 -0.39 14.68 -5.07
CA LYS A 167 -0.50 16.14 -5.02
C LYS A 167 -1.89 16.57 -4.58
N GLY A 168 -1.95 17.60 -3.74
CA GLY A 168 -3.18 18.08 -3.13
C GLY A 168 -3.73 17.21 -2.00
N LYS A 169 -3.18 16.01 -1.76
CA LYS A 169 -3.49 15.16 -0.59
C LYS A 169 -2.46 15.32 0.54
N LEU A 170 -1.20 15.58 0.18
CA LEU A 170 -0.09 15.76 1.10
C LEU A 170 0.59 17.11 0.88
N SER A 171 1.28 17.62 1.91
CA SER A 171 2.06 18.85 1.79
C SER A 171 3.29 18.63 0.92
N GLU A 172 3.78 19.71 0.29
CA GLU A 172 4.99 19.66 -0.55
C GLU A 172 6.20 19.11 0.21
N GLN A 173 6.30 19.39 1.51
CA GLN A 173 7.35 18.86 2.37
C GLN A 173 7.35 17.32 2.40
N ILE A 174 6.17 16.71 2.54
CA ILE A 174 6.01 15.26 2.54
C ILE A 174 6.25 14.71 1.13
N LEU A 175 5.69 15.33 0.09
CA LEU A 175 5.82 14.87 -1.31
C LEU A 175 7.29 14.81 -1.77
N GLN A 176 8.12 15.73 -1.29
CA GLN A 176 9.53 15.81 -1.64
C GLN A 176 10.43 15.03 -0.67
N CYS A 177 9.88 14.46 0.41
CA CYS A 177 10.63 13.83 1.50
C CYS A 177 11.77 14.73 2.05
N LYS A 178 11.50 16.03 2.23
CA LYS A 178 12.46 17.03 2.74
C LYS A 178 12.13 17.37 4.19
N PHE A 179 12.87 16.79 5.13
CA PHE A 179 12.59 16.90 6.57
C PHE A 179 13.76 17.49 7.35
#